data_AF-A0A0D6R558-F1
#
_entry.id   AF-A0A0D6R558-F1
#
_cell.length_a   1.000
_cell.length_b   1.000
_cell.length_c   1.000
_cell.angle_alpha   90.00
_cell.angle_beta   90.00
_cell.angle_gamma   90.00
#
_symmetry.space_group_name_H-M   'P 1'
#
loop_
_entity.id
_entity.type
_entity.pdbx_description
1 polymer ?
#
loop_
_entity_poly.entity_id
_entity_poly.type
_entity_poly.pdbx_seq_one_letter_code
_entity_poly.pdbx_strand_id
1 'polypeptide(L)'
;MSLFHPFFEEINIQTVYSSSGWDAYAWGFRAPSYLVKVIIHNPGVQEDPACGPVLDAVAIKEMFPPRFTKFNLVKNGDFEEGPYVFHNSSSGVLLPPSSADAVSPLPGWLVESLKVVKYVDAKHFVVPKGNGAVELCAGRESAIAQIVRTLPGKTYHLSFLVGDAGNKCVGKMMVQAFAANETAKVPFYSKGNGGFKTASLTFTAFARTTRITFFSEYYTMRSDDGVTFCGPVLDQVILTFSPR
;
A
#
# COMPACT_ATOMS: atom_id res chain seq x y z
N MET A 1 25.56 30.19 5.45
CA MET A 1 24.98 29.14 6.32
C MET A 1 23.55 28.95 5.86
N SER A 2 23.26 27.94 5.02
CA SER A 2 21.88 27.68 4.63
C SER A 2 21.13 27.15 5.85
N LEU A 3 20.04 27.82 6.21
CA LEU A 3 19.09 27.32 7.20
C LEU A 3 18.49 26.02 6.65
N PHE A 4 19.07 24.88 7.04
CA PHE A 4 18.42 23.60 6.85
C PHE A 4 17.24 23.56 7.82
N HIS A 5 16.05 23.83 7.30
CA HIS A 5 14.83 23.57 8.07
C HIS A 5 14.73 22.05 8.24
N PRO A 6 14.64 21.52 9.47
CA PRO A 6 14.44 20.09 9.68
C PRO A 6 13.13 19.69 9.00
N PHE A 7 13.18 18.66 8.15
CA PHE A 7 11.97 18.04 7.64
C PHE A 7 11.32 17.29 8.80
N PHE A 8 10.13 17.74 9.20
CA PHE A 8 9.34 17.16 10.26
C PHE A 8 8.09 16.54 9.65
N GLU A 9 7.86 15.27 9.96
CA GLU A 9 6.68 14.54 9.53
C GLU A 9 6.12 13.80 10.74
N GLU A 10 4.83 14.01 11.01
CA GLU A 10 4.12 13.30 12.07
C GLU A 10 3.53 12.01 11.51
N ILE A 11 3.95 10.88 12.08
CA ILE A 11 3.36 9.59 11.76
C ILE A 11 2.31 9.30 12.81
N ASN A 12 1.04 9.35 12.40
CA ASN A 12 -0.07 9.05 13.29
C ASN A 12 -0.19 7.53 13.49
N ILE A 13 0.39 7.03 14.59
CA ILE A 13 0.28 5.64 15.03
C ILE A 13 -0.76 5.57 16.14
N GLN A 14 -2.03 5.37 15.77
CA GLN A 14 -3.15 5.35 16.70
C GLN A 14 -3.57 3.97 17.20
N THR A 15 -3.21 2.91 16.48
CA THR A 15 -3.67 1.54 16.77
C THR A 15 -2.60 0.52 16.44
N VAL A 16 -2.38 -0.43 17.36
CA VAL A 16 -1.68 -1.68 17.05
C VAL A 16 -2.61 -2.53 16.20
N TYR A 17 -2.14 -2.92 15.01
CA TYR A 17 -2.89 -3.73 14.06
C TYR A 17 -2.67 -5.23 14.27
N SER A 18 -1.57 -5.63 14.91
CA SER A 18 -1.24 -7.04 15.17
C SER A 18 -1.60 -7.48 16.59
N SER A 19 -2.14 -8.70 16.70
CA SER A 19 -2.31 -9.42 17.97
C SER A 19 -0.98 -9.87 18.62
N SER A 20 0.15 -9.78 17.91
CA SER A 20 1.47 -10.19 18.42
C SER A 20 2.13 -9.18 19.37
N GLY A 21 1.55 -7.99 19.55
CA GLY A 21 2.08 -6.95 20.45
C GLY A 21 3.15 -6.06 19.81
N TRP A 22 3.45 -6.22 18.52
CA TRP A 22 4.34 -5.33 17.76
C TRP A 22 3.90 -5.25 16.30
N ASP A 23 4.19 -4.10 15.68
CA ASP A 23 3.93 -3.82 14.27
C ASP A 23 5.17 -3.18 13.63
N ALA A 24 5.40 -3.45 12.35
CA ALA A 24 6.40 -2.75 11.56
C ALA A 24 5.70 -1.64 10.76
N TYR A 25 6.22 -0.41 10.85
CA TYR A 25 5.76 0.72 10.06
C TYR A 25 6.86 1.17 9.11
N ALA A 26 6.49 1.61 7.92
CA ALA A 26 7.41 2.26 7.00
C ALA A 26 6.91 3.64 6.60
N TRP A 27 7.85 4.57 6.49
CA TRP A 27 7.64 5.88 5.91
C TRP A 27 8.79 6.16 4.94
N GLY A 28 8.51 6.91 3.88
CA GLY A 28 9.54 7.34 2.94
C GLY A 28 9.90 8.81 3.18
N PHE A 29 11.17 9.15 2.98
CA PHE A 29 11.62 10.54 2.99
C PHE A 29 12.70 10.75 1.95
N ARG A 30 12.87 11.99 1.49
CA ARG A 30 14.00 12.36 0.64
C ARG A 30 15.14 12.88 1.50
N ALA A 31 16.27 12.17 1.51
CA ALA A 31 17.46 12.63 2.20
C ALA A 31 17.96 13.97 1.59
N PRO A 32 18.17 15.04 2.38
CA PRO A 32 18.67 16.32 1.86
C PRO A 32 20.16 16.28 1.51
N SER A 33 20.91 15.30 2.01
CA SER A 33 22.33 15.12 1.73
C SER A 33 22.75 13.66 1.94
N TYR A 34 24.01 13.31 1.63
CA TYR A 34 24.58 11.98 1.88
C TYR A 34 24.75 11.67 3.37
N LEU A 35 24.76 12.69 4.24
CA LEU A 35 24.78 12.54 5.69
C LEU A 35 23.50 13.17 6.26
N VAL A 36 22.71 12.36 6.97
CA VAL A 36 21.45 12.79 7.58
C VAL A 36 21.41 12.34 9.03
N LYS A 37 20.81 13.17 9.89
CA LYS A 37 20.46 12.80 11.26
C LYS A 37 18.96 12.52 11.30
N VAL A 38 18.60 11.27 11.59
CA VAL A 38 17.21 10.87 11.82
C VAL A 38 16.94 10.91 13.32
N ILE A 39 15.87 11.59 13.73
CA ILE A 39 15.43 11.68 15.12
C ILE A 39 14.02 11.13 15.17
N ILE A 40 13.81 10.07 15.94
CA ILE A 40 12.49 9.54 16.26
C ILE A 40 12.15 10.02 17.67
N HIS A 41 11.01 10.67 17.83
CA HIS A 41 10.64 11.34 19.06
C HIS A 41 9.13 11.19 19.31
N ASN A 42 8.75 10.82 20.53
CA ASN A 42 7.37 10.96 21.00
C ASN A 42 7.15 12.42 21.39
N PRO A 43 6.24 13.17 20.72
CA PRO A 43 6.01 14.58 21.02
C PRO A 43 5.42 14.83 22.42
N GLY A 44 4.97 13.79 23.13
CA GLY A 44 4.46 13.90 24.51
C GLY A 44 3.12 14.62 24.63
N VAL A 45 2.36 14.67 23.53
CA VAL A 45 1.07 15.38 23.41
C VAL A 45 -0.11 14.55 23.93
N GLN A 46 0.09 13.24 24.16
CA GLN A 46 -0.95 12.37 24.74
C GLN A 46 -1.18 12.65 26.23
N GLU A 47 -2.29 12.15 26.78
CA GLU A 47 -2.67 12.37 28.20
C GLU A 47 -1.54 12.03 29.18
N ASP A 48 -0.76 10.99 28.89
CA ASP A 48 0.51 10.70 29.55
C ASP A 48 1.68 10.89 28.56
N PRO A 49 2.57 11.86 28.78
CA PRO A 49 3.74 12.09 27.91
C PRO A 49 4.72 10.92 27.82
N ALA A 50 4.70 10.00 28.78
CA ALA A 50 5.51 8.78 28.75
C ALA A 50 4.87 7.67 27.91
N CYS A 51 3.58 7.78 27.58
CA CYS A 51 2.88 6.84 26.71
C CYS A 51 3.26 7.08 25.25
N GLY A 52 4.10 6.20 24.72
CA GLY A 52 4.51 6.15 23.33
C GLY A 52 5.00 4.76 22.95
N PRO A 53 5.16 4.47 21.65
CA PRO A 53 5.62 3.16 21.21
C PRO A 53 7.06 2.92 21.68
N VAL A 54 7.34 1.69 22.13
CA VAL A 54 8.71 1.22 22.34
C VAL A 54 9.29 0.83 20.99
N LEU A 55 10.47 1.39 20.67
CA LEU A 55 11.18 1.06 19.44
C LEU A 55 12.11 -0.13 19.69
N ASP A 56 11.88 -1.22 18.96
CA ASP A 56 12.72 -2.43 19.04
C ASP A 56 13.83 -2.40 17.98
N ALA A 57 13.46 -2.18 16.71
CA ALA A 57 14.39 -2.16 15.59
C ALA A 57 14.11 -1.02 14.61
N VAL A 58 15.17 -0.48 14.01
CA VAL A 58 15.11 0.55 12.96
C VAL A 58 15.96 0.10 11.79
N ALA A 59 15.39 0.17 10.58
CA ALA A 59 16.09 -0.11 9.33
C ALA A 59 15.90 1.04 8.35
N ILE A 60 16.92 1.33 7.55
CA ILE A 60 16.87 2.30 6.47
C ILE A 60 17.22 1.57 5.18
N LYS A 61 16.33 1.63 4.19
CA LYS A 61 16.51 1.06 2.86
C LYS A 61 16.47 2.19 1.84
N GLU A 62 17.48 2.25 0.97
CA GLU A 62 17.41 3.10 -0.23
C GLU A 62 16.36 2.53 -1.18
N MET A 63 15.46 3.40 -1.66
CA MET A 63 14.41 3.02 -2.61
C MET A 63 14.68 3.66 -3.97
N PHE A 64 14.59 2.84 -5.01
CA PHE A 64 14.81 3.32 -6.37
C PHE A 64 13.51 3.84 -6.98
N PRO A 65 13.48 5.06 -7.55
CA PRO A 65 12.29 5.56 -8.22
C PRO A 65 11.88 4.65 -9.38
N PRO A 66 10.64 4.13 -9.40
CA PRO A 66 10.21 3.22 -10.43
C PRO A 66 10.17 3.92 -11.79
N ARG A 67 10.76 3.25 -12.79
CA ARG A 67 10.84 3.74 -14.16
C ARG A 67 9.58 3.36 -14.93
N PHE A 68 9.21 4.20 -15.90
CA PHE A 68 8.16 3.85 -16.83
C PHE A 68 8.61 2.67 -17.71
N THR A 69 7.72 1.72 -17.93
CA THR A 69 7.95 0.64 -18.90
C THR A 69 7.20 0.97 -20.19
N LYS A 70 7.63 0.39 -21.32
CA LYS A 70 6.92 0.57 -22.60
C LYS A 70 5.54 -0.11 -22.63
N PHE A 71 5.32 -1.08 -21.74
CA PHE A 71 4.17 -1.98 -21.79
C PHE A 71 3.14 -1.70 -20.70
N ASN A 72 3.54 -1.05 -19.60
CA ASN A 72 2.66 -0.71 -18.49
C ASN A 72 2.79 0.79 -18.16
N LEU A 73 1.67 1.51 -18.22
CA LEU A 73 1.60 2.93 -17.86
C LEU A 73 1.64 3.15 -16.34
N VAL A 74 1.37 2.10 -15.55
CA VAL A 74 1.53 2.08 -14.10
C VAL A 74 3.01 1.88 -13.76
N LYS A 75 3.49 2.64 -12.79
CA LYS A 75 4.78 2.43 -12.14
C LYS A 75 4.63 1.48 -10.98
N ASN A 76 5.58 0.55 -10.82
CA ASN A 76 5.63 -0.37 -9.69
C ASN A 76 4.28 -1.07 -9.46
N GLY A 77 3.60 -1.45 -10.55
CA GLY A 77 2.28 -2.10 -10.46
C GLY A 77 2.35 -3.54 -9.98
N ASP A 78 3.54 -4.13 -10.01
CA ASP A 78 3.93 -5.42 -9.46
C ASP A 78 4.46 -5.35 -8.03
N PHE A 79 4.57 -4.15 -7.44
CA PHE A 79 4.97 -3.93 -6.04
C PHE A 79 6.31 -4.58 -5.62
N GLU A 80 7.20 -4.84 -6.58
CA GLU A 80 8.52 -5.41 -6.32
C GLU A 80 9.47 -4.41 -5.64
N GLU A 81 9.23 -3.11 -5.80
CA GLU A 81 9.90 -2.08 -4.99
C GLU A 81 8.99 -1.67 -3.84
N GLY A 82 9.35 -2.08 -2.62
CA GLY A 82 8.63 -1.78 -1.40
C GLY A 82 9.54 -1.49 -0.21
N PRO A 83 8.96 -1.28 0.99
CA PRO A 83 9.73 -1.00 2.20
C PRO A 83 10.62 -2.19 2.60
N TYR A 84 11.52 -1.95 3.55
CA TYR A 84 12.28 -3.03 4.17
C TYR A 84 11.36 -3.94 5.00
N VAL A 85 11.43 -5.26 4.76
CA VAL A 85 10.73 -6.26 5.57
C VAL A 85 11.73 -6.99 6.44
N PHE A 86 11.53 -6.93 7.76
CA PHE A 86 12.37 -7.67 8.71
C PHE A 86 12.21 -9.18 8.53
N HIS A 87 13.32 -9.90 8.50
CA HIS A 87 13.33 -11.35 8.29
C HIS A 87 12.57 -12.18 9.33
N ASN A 88 12.36 -11.63 10.52
CA ASN A 88 11.66 -12.27 11.64
C ASN A 88 10.23 -11.74 11.82
N SER A 89 9.76 -10.84 10.94
CA SER A 89 8.39 -10.31 11.01
C SER A 89 7.43 -11.23 10.26
N SER A 90 6.31 -11.55 10.89
CA SER A 90 5.19 -12.29 10.30
C SER A 90 3.95 -11.41 10.08
N SER A 91 4.06 -10.10 10.33
CA SER A 91 2.91 -9.17 10.32
C SER A 91 2.84 -8.29 9.07
N GLY A 92 3.83 -8.38 8.18
CA GLY A 92 4.00 -7.45 7.05
C GLY A 92 4.49 -6.07 7.52
N VAL A 93 4.39 -5.08 6.64
CA VAL A 93 4.80 -3.70 6.94
C VAL A 93 3.63 -2.76 6.70
N LEU A 94 3.20 -2.05 7.74
CA LEU A 94 2.09 -1.09 7.68
C LEU A 94 2.58 0.22 7.06
N LEU A 95 1.83 0.68 6.06
CA LEU A 95 2.07 1.93 5.37
C LEU A 95 0.98 2.91 5.80
N PRO A 96 1.30 3.90 6.64
CA PRO A 96 0.35 4.91 7.05
C PRO A 96 -0.01 5.83 5.88
N PRO A 97 -1.13 6.56 5.99
CA PRO A 97 -1.46 7.61 5.04
C PRO A 97 -0.32 8.62 4.95
N SER A 98 0.13 8.90 3.73
CA SER A 98 1.16 9.90 3.48
C SER A 98 0.52 11.20 3.02
N SER A 99 1.04 12.34 3.47
CA SER A 99 0.64 13.62 2.89
C SER A 99 0.98 13.66 1.38
N ALA A 100 0.29 14.50 0.60
CA ALA A 100 0.47 14.56 -0.85
C ALA A 100 1.91 14.92 -1.27
N ASP A 101 2.66 15.59 -0.39
CA ASP A 101 4.04 16.02 -0.61
C ASP A 101 5.09 15.04 -0.04
N ALA A 102 4.67 14.02 0.70
CA ALA A 102 5.55 13.03 1.30
C ALA A 102 6.01 11.97 0.28
N VAL A 103 7.23 11.45 0.49
CA VAL A 103 7.74 10.34 -0.31
C VAL A 103 7.08 9.07 0.19
N SER A 104 6.24 8.45 -0.64
CA SER A 104 5.56 7.20 -0.25
C SER A 104 6.58 6.06 -0.01
N PRO A 105 6.41 5.26 1.06
CA PRO A 105 7.16 4.01 1.26
C PRO A 105 6.78 2.92 0.23
N LEU A 106 5.78 3.18 -0.61
CA LEU A 106 5.43 2.39 -1.78
C LEU A 106 5.64 3.24 -3.04
N PRO A 107 6.84 3.21 -3.65
CA PRO A 107 7.20 4.12 -4.73
C PRO A 107 6.19 4.09 -5.89
N GLY A 108 5.74 5.28 -6.30
CA GLY A 108 4.75 5.45 -7.37
C GLY A 108 3.30 5.37 -6.92
N TRP A 109 3.02 4.98 -5.68
CA TRP A 109 1.67 4.83 -5.15
C TRP A 109 1.41 5.75 -3.96
N LEU A 110 0.24 6.36 -3.95
CA LEU A 110 -0.29 7.13 -2.84
C LEU A 110 -1.07 6.20 -1.92
N VAL A 111 -0.85 6.29 -0.61
CA VAL A 111 -1.69 5.65 0.41
C VAL A 111 -2.76 6.66 0.81
N GLU A 112 -3.93 6.56 0.19
CA GLU A 112 -5.01 7.55 0.30
C GLU A 112 -6.09 7.08 1.27
N SER A 113 -5.68 6.91 2.51
CA SER A 113 -6.45 6.14 3.50
C SER A 113 -6.65 6.93 4.78
N LEU A 114 -7.67 6.58 5.55
CA LEU A 114 -7.76 6.96 6.97
C LEU A 114 -7.06 5.92 7.86
N LYS A 115 -6.78 4.74 7.32
CA LYS A 115 -6.15 3.60 7.99
C LYS A 115 -4.93 3.11 7.19
N VAL A 116 -4.11 2.27 7.79
CA VAL A 116 -2.92 1.74 7.08
C VAL A 116 -3.30 0.75 5.98
N VAL A 117 -2.49 0.73 4.92
CA VAL A 117 -2.40 -0.43 4.01
C VAL A 117 -1.20 -1.28 4.43
N LYS A 118 -1.14 -2.55 4.05
CA LYS A 118 -0.03 -3.42 4.45
C LYS A 118 0.74 -3.91 3.23
N TYR A 119 2.05 -3.75 3.24
CA TYR A 119 2.96 -4.41 2.32
C TYR A 119 3.25 -5.82 2.82
N VAL A 120 3.13 -6.81 1.94
CA VAL A 120 3.39 -8.23 2.22
C VAL A 120 4.44 -8.76 1.25
N ASP A 121 5.33 -9.61 1.74
CA ASP A 121 6.37 -10.25 0.94
C ASP A 121 6.19 -11.76 0.83
N ALA A 122 6.68 -12.32 -0.28
CA ALA A 122 6.52 -13.73 -0.62
C ALA A 122 7.23 -14.70 0.36
N LYS A 123 8.15 -14.20 1.19
CA LYS A 123 8.83 -15.01 2.21
C LYS A 123 7.88 -15.37 3.35
N HIS A 124 6.93 -14.49 3.69
CA HIS A 124 6.05 -14.65 4.85
C HIS A 124 4.57 -14.83 4.46
N PHE A 125 4.20 -14.45 3.24
CA PHE A 125 2.83 -14.43 2.76
C PHE A 125 2.70 -15.04 1.37
N VAL A 126 1.47 -15.40 0.99
CA VAL A 126 1.15 -15.73 -0.40
C VAL A 126 1.01 -14.43 -1.20
N VAL A 127 1.92 -14.23 -2.14
CA VAL A 127 1.92 -13.11 -3.08
C VAL A 127 1.48 -13.64 -4.45
N PRO A 128 0.54 -12.97 -5.16
CA PRO A 128 0.07 -13.45 -6.45
C PRO A 128 1.17 -13.64 -7.49
N LYS A 129 2.15 -12.73 -7.56
CA LYS A 129 3.31 -12.84 -8.44
C LYS A 129 4.51 -12.04 -7.91
N GLY A 130 5.71 -12.58 -8.10
CA GLY A 130 6.94 -11.90 -7.67
C GLY A 130 7.16 -12.04 -6.16
N ASN A 131 7.72 -11.00 -5.54
CA ASN A 131 8.12 -10.99 -4.14
C ASN A 131 7.29 -10.05 -3.27
N GLY A 132 6.52 -9.12 -3.84
CA GLY A 132 5.79 -8.11 -3.08
C GLY A 132 4.35 -7.92 -3.54
N ALA A 133 3.47 -7.58 -2.59
CA ALA A 133 2.10 -7.15 -2.90
C ALA A 133 1.55 -6.22 -1.80
N VAL A 134 0.35 -5.67 -2.03
CA VAL A 134 -0.34 -4.81 -1.07
C VAL A 134 -1.63 -5.47 -0.58
N GLU A 135 -1.81 -5.58 0.74
CA GLU A 135 -3.04 -5.99 1.39
C GLU A 135 -3.84 -4.76 1.85
N LEU A 136 -5.13 -4.70 1.49
CA LEU A 136 -6.05 -3.62 1.84
C LEU A 136 -6.85 -3.96 3.10
N CYS A 137 -6.25 -3.75 4.29
CA CYS A 137 -6.71 -4.35 5.54
C CYS A 137 -7.97 -3.73 6.18
N ALA A 138 -8.28 -2.46 5.93
CA ALA A 138 -9.24 -1.70 6.73
C ALA A 138 -10.48 -1.23 5.95
N GLY A 139 -11.07 -2.12 5.15
CA GLY A 139 -12.29 -1.80 4.39
C GLY A 139 -12.14 -0.50 3.59
N ARG A 140 -13.22 0.31 3.56
CA ARG A 140 -13.28 1.57 2.77
C ARG A 140 -12.34 2.66 3.27
N GLU A 141 -11.70 2.45 4.42
CA GLU A 141 -10.70 3.38 4.96
C GLU A 141 -9.28 3.04 4.51
N SER A 142 -9.09 1.98 3.70
CA SER A 142 -7.81 1.53 3.15
C SER A 142 -7.85 1.55 1.62
N ALA A 143 -7.22 2.56 1.03
CA ALA A 143 -7.09 2.78 -0.39
C ALA A 143 -5.66 3.12 -0.82
N ILE A 144 -5.27 2.66 -2.01
CA ILE A 144 -4.09 3.14 -2.73
C ILE A 144 -4.48 3.73 -4.07
N ALA A 145 -3.70 4.68 -4.55
CA ALA A 145 -3.91 5.26 -5.87
C ALA A 145 -2.62 5.61 -6.60
N GLN A 146 -2.73 5.75 -7.92
CA GLN A 146 -1.67 6.29 -8.76
C GLN A 146 -2.27 7.22 -9.81
N ILE A 147 -1.61 8.36 -10.04
CA ILE A 147 -1.94 9.27 -11.13
C ILE A 147 -1.08 8.89 -12.34
N VAL A 148 -1.71 8.31 -13.36
CA VAL A 148 -1.07 7.86 -14.59
C VAL A 148 -1.29 8.84 -15.73
N ARG A 149 -0.34 8.91 -16.67
CA ARG A 149 -0.46 9.74 -17.87
C ARG A 149 -1.30 9.02 -18.91
N THR A 150 -2.30 9.71 -19.44
CA THR A 150 -3.27 9.20 -20.42
C THR A 150 -3.51 10.23 -21.52
N LEU A 151 -4.28 9.85 -22.53
CA LEU A 151 -4.66 10.73 -23.64
C LEU A 151 -6.18 10.82 -23.70
N PRO A 152 -6.76 12.04 -23.71
CA PRO A 152 -8.20 12.22 -23.84
C PRO A 152 -8.77 11.48 -25.06
N GLY A 153 -9.92 10.83 -24.90
CA GLY A 153 -10.62 10.08 -25.94
C GLY A 153 -10.00 8.73 -26.31
N LYS A 154 -8.93 8.32 -25.62
CA LYS A 154 -8.31 6.99 -25.79
C LYS A 154 -8.84 6.02 -24.75
N THR A 155 -9.02 4.77 -25.18
CA THR A 155 -9.50 3.67 -24.35
C THR A 155 -8.31 2.89 -23.80
N TYR A 156 -8.38 2.56 -22.53
CA TYR A 156 -7.34 1.85 -21.80
C TYR A 156 -7.93 0.61 -21.14
N HIS A 157 -7.09 -0.41 -21.01
CA HIS A 157 -7.41 -1.65 -20.31
C HIS A 157 -6.56 -1.73 -19.04
N LEU A 158 -7.21 -1.65 -17.89
CA LEU A 158 -6.61 -1.85 -16.57
C LEU A 158 -6.86 -3.30 -16.15
N SER A 159 -5.81 -4.09 -15.94
CA SER A 159 -5.89 -5.44 -15.37
C SER A 159 -5.08 -5.52 -14.08
N PHE A 160 -5.50 -6.41 -13.18
CA PHE A 160 -4.89 -6.58 -11.87
C PHE A 160 -5.26 -7.94 -11.28
N LEU A 161 -4.47 -8.40 -10.31
CA LEU A 161 -4.73 -9.61 -9.53
C LEU A 161 -5.32 -9.23 -8.18
N VAL A 162 -6.36 -9.97 -7.78
CA VAL A 162 -6.99 -9.87 -6.46
C VAL A 162 -6.93 -11.23 -5.78
N GLY A 163 -6.48 -11.27 -4.53
CA GLY A 163 -6.28 -12.52 -3.78
C GLY A 163 -6.39 -12.37 -2.27
N ASP A 164 -5.87 -13.36 -1.55
CA ASP A 164 -5.60 -13.30 -0.12
C ASP A 164 -4.17 -13.72 0.19
N ALA A 165 -3.64 -13.24 1.32
CA ALA A 165 -2.23 -13.38 1.67
C ALA A 165 -1.86 -14.73 2.31
N GLY A 166 -2.78 -15.70 2.42
CA GLY A 166 -2.53 -16.94 3.16
C GLY A 166 -2.35 -16.73 4.67
N ASN A 167 -2.88 -15.63 5.19
CA ASN A 167 -2.72 -15.16 6.56
C ASN A 167 -3.96 -15.41 7.42
N LYS A 168 -4.75 -16.45 7.10
CA LYS A 168 -6.00 -16.82 7.80
C LYS A 168 -7.06 -15.72 7.76
N CYS A 169 -7.01 -14.84 6.77
CA CYS A 169 -8.05 -13.86 6.53
C CYS A 169 -9.25 -14.52 5.81
N VAL A 170 -10.16 -15.13 6.56
CA VAL A 170 -11.29 -15.88 6.00
C VAL A 170 -12.52 -14.98 5.89
N GLY A 171 -13.15 -14.94 4.71
CA GLY A 171 -14.38 -14.19 4.54
C GLY A 171 -14.67 -13.73 3.12
N LYS A 172 -15.78 -13.00 2.99
CA LYS A 172 -16.12 -12.29 1.75
C LYS A 172 -15.31 -11.00 1.70
N MET A 173 -14.53 -10.85 0.64
CA MET A 173 -13.76 -9.64 0.34
C MET A 173 -14.26 -9.05 -0.97
N MET A 174 -13.99 -7.76 -1.18
CA MET A 174 -14.24 -7.12 -2.45
C MET A 174 -13.24 -5.99 -2.66
N VAL A 175 -12.52 -6.04 -3.77
CA VAL A 175 -11.74 -4.90 -4.25
C VAL A 175 -12.63 -4.07 -5.17
N GLN A 176 -12.67 -2.76 -4.96
CA GLN A 176 -13.20 -1.83 -5.94
C GLN A 176 -12.05 -1.10 -6.61
N ALA A 177 -12.07 -1.08 -7.95
CA ALA A 177 -11.11 -0.35 -8.77
C ALA A 177 -11.84 0.77 -9.51
N PHE A 178 -11.28 1.98 -9.48
CA PHE A 178 -11.81 3.16 -10.14
C PHE A 178 -10.80 3.69 -11.16
N ALA A 179 -11.29 4.01 -12.35
CA ALA A 179 -10.51 4.71 -13.36
C ALA A 179 -11.44 5.54 -14.24
N ALA A 180 -11.16 6.84 -14.35
CA ALA A 180 -12.05 7.79 -14.99
C ALA A 180 -13.49 7.72 -14.40
N ASN A 181 -14.50 7.41 -15.21
CA ASN A 181 -15.89 7.26 -14.77
C ASN A 181 -16.31 5.80 -14.56
N GLU A 182 -15.37 4.86 -14.72
CA GLU A 182 -15.65 3.44 -14.69
C GLU A 182 -15.27 2.84 -13.33
N THR A 183 -16.00 1.80 -12.93
CA THR A 183 -15.77 1.09 -11.67
C THR A 183 -15.86 -0.42 -11.90
N ALA A 184 -14.86 -1.16 -11.41
CA ALA A 184 -14.95 -2.60 -11.29
C ALA A 184 -15.14 -2.99 -9.82
N LYS A 185 -16.15 -3.82 -9.54
CA LYS A 185 -16.37 -4.45 -8.23
C LYS A 185 -15.97 -5.92 -8.32
N VAL A 186 -14.91 -6.30 -7.62
CA VAL A 186 -14.28 -7.62 -7.75
C VAL A 186 -14.47 -8.40 -6.46
N PRO A 187 -15.52 -9.23 -6.34
CA PRO A 187 -15.72 -10.05 -5.15
C PRO A 187 -14.67 -11.16 -5.09
N PHE A 188 -14.11 -11.44 -3.92
CA PHE A 188 -13.18 -12.54 -3.69
C PHE A 188 -13.58 -13.28 -2.41
N TYR A 189 -13.71 -14.61 -2.47
CA TYR A 189 -14.08 -15.42 -1.32
C TYR A 189 -12.83 -16.07 -0.76
N SER A 190 -12.27 -15.48 0.29
CA SER A 190 -11.02 -15.95 0.87
C SER A 190 -11.24 -17.14 1.79
N LYS A 191 -10.39 -18.15 1.63
CA LYS A 191 -10.23 -19.27 2.56
C LYS A 191 -9.07 -19.05 3.53
N GLY A 192 -8.34 -17.94 3.40
CA GLY A 192 -7.20 -17.58 4.23
C GLY A 192 -5.94 -18.43 4.00
N ASN A 193 -5.92 -19.21 2.93
CA ASN A 193 -4.83 -20.14 2.58
C ASN A 193 -4.04 -19.69 1.34
N GLY A 194 -4.33 -18.48 0.84
CA GLY A 194 -3.78 -17.95 -0.39
C GLY A 194 -4.64 -18.29 -1.61
N GLY A 195 -4.33 -17.59 -2.69
CA GLY A 195 -5.00 -17.71 -3.98
C GLY A 195 -5.28 -16.34 -4.56
N PHE A 196 -5.49 -16.30 -5.88
CA PHE A 196 -5.78 -15.07 -6.58
C PHE A 196 -6.61 -15.32 -7.82
N LYS A 197 -7.19 -14.25 -8.36
CA LYS A 197 -7.82 -14.22 -9.67
C LYS A 197 -7.53 -12.92 -10.38
N THR A 198 -7.62 -12.94 -11.70
CA THR A 198 -7.51 -11.75 -12.52
C THR A 198 -8.83 -11.00 -12.56
N ALA A 199 -8.74 -9.68 -12.53
CA ALA A 199 -9.83 -8.76 -12.81
C ALA A 199 -9.36 -7.66 -13.75
N SER A 200 -10.33 -6.97 -14.36
CA SER A 200 -10.03 -5.88 -15.25
C SER A 200 -11.16 -4.86 -15.33
N LEU A 201 -10.80 -3.67 -15.83
CA LEU A 201 -11.65 -2.52 -16.06
C LEU A 201 -11.19 -1.85 -17.35
N THR A 202 -12.11 -1.60 -18.28
CA THR A 202 -11.82 -0.83 -19.49
C THR A 202 -12.44 0.56 -19.32
N PHE A 203 -11.67 1.62 -19.59
CA PHE A 203 -12.15 2.99 -19.46
C PHE A 203 -11.65 3.89 -20.58
N THR A 204 -12.38 4.96 -20.87
CA THR A 204 -11.93 6.02 -21.79
C THR A 204 -11.48 7.23 -21.00
N ALA A 205 -10.23 7.67 -21.22
CA ALA A 205 -9.69 8.82 -20.51
C ALA A 205 -10.34 10.12 -21.01
N PHE A 206 -10.70 11.02 -20.09
CA PHE A 206 -11.22 12.35 -20.41
C PHE A 206 -10.16 13.46 -20.30
N ALA A 207 -9.02 13.18 -19.67
CA ALA A 207 -7.94 14.14 -19.41
C ALA A 207 -6.57 13.56 -19.78
N ARG A 208 -5.52 14.39 -19.69
CA ARG A 208 -4.11 13.98 -19.93
C ARG A 208 -3.52 13.11 -18.81
N THR A 209 -4.25 12.99 -17.71
CA THR A 209 -3.93 12.13 -16.59
C THR A 209 -5.19 11.46 -16.09
N THR A 210 -5.07 10.23 -15.63
CA THR A 210 -6.15 9.50 -14.99
C THR A 210 -5.66 9.01 -13.64
N ARG A 211 -6.49 9.18 -12.60
CA ARG A 211 -6.25 8.57 -11.30
C ARG A 211 -6.84 7.16 -11.32
N ILE A 212 -6.02 6.18 -10.98
CA ILE A 212 -6.46 4.82 -10.70
C ILE A 212 -6.45 4.61 -9.19
N THR A 213 -7.54 4.12 -8.62
CA THR A 213 -7.68 3.92 -7.17
C THR A 213 -8.21 2.52 -6.89
N PHE A 214 -7.69 1.90 -5.84
CA PHE A 214 -8.11 0.61 -5.33
C PHE A 214 -8.42 0.71 -3.84
N PHE A 215 -9.55 0.16 -3.41
CA PHE A 215 -9.86 0.02 -1.98
C PHE A 215 -10.63 -1.28 -1.69
N SER A 216 -10.61 -1.72 -0.43
CA SER A 216 -11.45 -2.83 0.03
C SER A 216 -12.84 -2.33 0.41
N GLU A 217 -13.90 -3.01 0.00
CA GLU A 217 -15.26 -2.63 0.42
C GLU A 217 -15.56 -3.06 1.86
N TYR A 218 -15.03 -4.23 2.25
CA TYR A 218 -15.41 -4.90 3.49
C TYR A 218 -14.28 -4.83 4.52
N TYR A 219 -14.69 -4.71 5.78
CA TYR A 219 -13.82 -4.96 6.92
C TYR A 219 -13.74 -6.46 7.16
N THR A 220 -12.54 -6.98 7.32
CA THR A 220 -12.31 -8.38 7.67
C THR A 220 -11.18 -8.44 8.69
N MET A 221 -11.28 -9.42 9.59
CA MET A 221 -10.27 -9.71 10.59
C MET A 221 -9.81 -11.14 10.40
N ARG A 222 -8.59 -11.43 10.85
CA ARG A 222 -8.06 -12.78 10.79
C ARG A 222 -8.93 -13.72 11.62
N SER A 223 -9.13 -14.93 11.12
CA SER A 223 -10.01 -15.90 11.78
C SER A 223 -9.40 -16.52 13.03
N ASP A 224 -8.08 -16.45 13.23
CA ASP A 224 -7.40 -17.06 14.38
C ASP A 224 -7.30 -16.17 15.61
N ASP A 225 -7.23 -14.85 15.43
CA ASP A 225 -7.18 -13.90 16.56
C ASP A 225 -8.41 -13.01 16.68
N GLY A 226 -9.20 -12.85 15.62
CA GLY A 226 -10.42 -12.05 15.62
C GLY A 226 -10.21 -10.55 15.87
N VAL A 227 -8.97 -10.06 15.82
CA VAL A 227 -8.63 -8.66 16.13
C VAL A 227 -7.71 -8.02 15.08
N THR A 228 -6.87 -8.81 14.41
CA THR A 228 -5.95 -8.29 13.40
C THR A 228 -6.71 -8.02 12.11
N PHE A 229 -6.72 -6.76 11.67
CA PHE A 229 -7.30 -6.39 10.38
C PHE A 229 -6.54 -7.03 9.21
N CYS A 230 -7.31 -7.53 8.24
CA CYS A 230 -6.80 -8.16 7.04
C CYS A 230 -7.79 -7.95 5.88
N GLY A 231 -7.35 -8.22 4.66
CA GLY A 231 -8.18 -7.91 3.50
C GLY A 231 -7.67 -8.50 2.20
N PRO A 232 -8.24 -8.07 1.07
CA PRO A 232 -7.80 -8.56 -0.22
C PRO A 232 -6.39 -8.05 -0.54
N VAL A 233 -5.61 -8.93 -1.15
CA VAL A 233 -4.29 -8.62 -1.72
C VAL A 233 -4.46 -8.13 -3.15
N LEU A 234 -3.76 -7.06 -3.50
CA LEU A 234 -3.66 -6.48 -4.83
C LEU A 234 -2.23 -6.64 -5.36
N ASP A 235 -2.11 -7.07 -6.61
CA ASP A 235 -0.84 -7.24 -7.30
C ASP A 235 -1.02 -7.13 -8.82
N GLN A 236 0.08 -7.00 -9.57
CA GLN A 236 0.17 -6.98 -11.03
C GLN A 236 -0.80 -6.00 -11.69
N VAL A 237 -0.82 -4.77 -11.20
CA VAL A 237 -1.60 -3.69 -11.79
C VAL A 237 -0.96 -3.26 -13.12
N ILE A 238 -1.64 -3.56 -14.21
CA ILE A 238 -1.18 -3.29 -15.56
C ILE A 238 -2.20 -2.41 -16.26
N LEU A 239 -1.74 -1.28 -16.77
CA LEU A 239 -2.53 -0.39 -17.61
C LEU A 239 -1.92 -0.32 -19.00
N THR A 240 -2.68 -0.80 -19.98
CA THR A 240 -2.29 -0.76 -21.39
C THR A 240 -3.27 0.08 -22.21
N PHE A 241 -2.78 0.55 -23.35
CA PHE A 241 -3.65 1.10 -24.37
C PHE A 241 -4.49 -0.03 -24.97
N SER A 242 -5.80 0.19 -25.11
CA SER A 242 -6.69 -0.75 -25.80
C SER A 242 -6.82 -0.30 -27.26
N PRO A 243 -6.19 -0.98 -28.24
CA PRO A 243 -6.45 -0.71 -29.64
C PRO A 243 -7.91 -1.03 -29.95
N ARG A 244 -8.60 -0.10 -30.63
CA ARG A 244 -9.93 -0.35 -31.18
C ARG A 244 -9.88 -1.41 -32.27
#